data_AF-A0A1W1DC61-F1
#
_entry.id   AF-A0A1W1DC61-F1
#
_cell.length_a   1.000
_cell.length_b   1.000
_cell.length_c   1.000
_cell.angle_alpha   90.00
_cell.angle_beta   90.00
_cell.angle_gamma   90.00
#
_symmetry.space_group_name_H-M   'P 1'
#
loop_
_entity.id
_entity.type
_entity.pdbx_description
1 polymer ?
#
loop_
_entity_poly.entity_id
_entity_poly.type
_entity_poly.pdbx_seq_one_letter_code
_entity_poly.pdbx_strand_id
1 'polypeptide(L)'
;MANSLFLHETIRTTLPKAKELRRVVEPLITKAKTDSVANRRNAFAKLRDDAMVAKLFTELGPFYKDRPGGYIRILKAGFRTGDKAPMAIVQLVDFDSSANAATETKDS
;
A
#
# COMPACT_ATOMS: atom_id res chain seq x y z
N MET A 1 4.70 -7.43 5.50
CA MET A 1 3.81 -7.52 4.32
C MET A 1 3.19 -6.18 3.96
N ALA A 2 2.65 -5.40 4.93
CA ALA A 2 2.21 -4.03 4.66
C ALA A 2 3.35 -3.15 4.10
N ASN A 3 4.54 -3.17 4.73
CA ASN A 3 5.73 -2.48 4.22
C ASN A 3 6.06 -2.90 2.78
N SER A 4 6.04 -4.20 2.48
CA SER A 4 6.28 -4.71 1.12
C SER A 4 5.27 -4.19 0.10
N LEU A 5 3.99 -4.05 0.47
CA LEU A 5 2.98 -3.45 -0.40
C LEU A 5 3.21 -1.96 -0.61
N PHE A 6 3.60 -1.20 0.43
CA PHE A 6 3.89 0.22 0.27
C PHE A 6 5.19 0.47 -0.52
N LEU A 7 6.18 -0.39 -0.35
CA LEU A 7 7.45 -0.30 -1.07
C LEU A 7 7.30 -0.64 -2.55
N HIS A 8 6.68 -1.78 -2.87
CA HIS A 8 6.61 -2.29 -4.24
C HIS A 8 5.31 -1.97 -4.97
N GLU A 9 4.30 -1.44 -4.27
CA GLU A 9 2.97 -1.03 -4.77
C GLU A 9 2.09 -2.18 -5.27
N THR A 10 2.71 -3.28 -5.68
CA THR A 10 2.11 -4.54 -6.07
C THR A 10 2.89 -5.69 -5.47
N ILE A 11 2.19 -6.65 -4.87
CA ILE A 11 2.78 -7.88 -4.32
C ILE A 11 1.96 -9.10 -4.72
N ARG A 12 2.61 -10.26 -4.78
CA ARG A 12 1.95 -11.56 -4.95
C ARG A 12 1.97 -12.32 -3.63
N THR A 13 0.82 -12.79 -3.18
CA THR A 13 0.66 -13.53 -1.93
C THR A 13 -0.47 -14.56 -2.02
N THR A 14 -0.75 -15.30 -0.95
CA THR A 14 -1.89 -16.21 -0.92
C THR A 14 -3.20 -15.45 -0.73
N LEU A 15 -4.30 -15.95 -1.29
CA LEU A 15 -5.61 -15.31 -1.22
C LEU A 15 -6.08 -15.01 0.22
N PRO A 16 -5.90 -15.91 1.22
CA PRO A 16 -6.25 -15.60 2.59
C PRO A 16 -5.41 -14.44 3.16
N LYS A 17 -4.10 -14.44 2.91
CA LYS A 17 -3.21 -13.35 3.37
C LYS A 17 -3.54 -12.02 2.70
N ALA A 18 -3.90 -12.04 1.43
CA ALA A 18 -4.35 -10.84 0.72
C ALA A 18 -5.63 -10.24 1.35
N LYS A 19 -6.60 -11.08 1.71
CA LYS A 19 -7.82 -10.62 2.38
C LYS A 19 -7.54 -10.02 3.75
N GLU A 20 -6.67 -10.64 4.54
CA GLU A 20 -6.27 -10.10 5.85
C GLU A 20 -5.48 -8.79 5.72
N LEU A 21 -4.62 -8.69 4.70
CA LEU A 21 -3.83 -7.48 4.46
C LEU A 21 -4.72 -6.24 4.29
N ARG A 22 -5.92 -6.39 3.73
CA ARG A 22 -6.91 -5.30 3.61
C ARG A 22 -7.22 -4.65 4.95
N ARG A 23 -7.42 -5.46 5.99
CA ARG A 23 -7.79 -5.00 7.33
C ARG A 23 -6.67 -4.20 8.00
N VAL A 24 -5.44 -4.39 7.55
CA VAL A 24 -4.26 -3.69 8.08
C VAL A 24 -3.96 -2.43 7.27
N VAL A 25 -3.95 -2.55 5.95
CA VAL A 25 -3.48 -1.47 5.05
C VAL A 25 -4.50 -0.36 4.89
N GLU A 26 -5.79 -0.67 4.72
CA GLU A 26 -6.79 0.37 4.46
C GLU A 26 -6.93 1.37 5.62
N PRO A 27 -6.98 0.93 6.91
CA PRO A 27 -7.02 1.88 8.02
C PRO A 27 -5.75 2.73 8.14
N LEU A 28 -4.60 2.21 7.74
CA LEU A 28 -3.35 2.97 7.74
C LEU A 28 -3.39 4.10 6.71
N ILE A 29 -3.83 3.82 5.48
CA ILE A 29 -3.99 4.84 4.43
C ILE A 29 -5.04 5.88 4.86
N THR A 30 -6.17 5.45 5.43
CA THR A 30 -7.20 6.38 5.93
C THR A 30 -6.64 7.32 6.99
N LYS A 31 -5.84 6.83 7.94
CA LYS A 31 -5.18 7.68 8.95
C LYS A 31 -4.16 8.64 8.32
N ALA A 32 -3.47 8.20 7.29
CA ALA A 32 -2.44 8.98 6.61
C ALA A 32 -2.97 10.19 5.85
N LYS A 33 -4.29 10.23 5.56
CA LYS A 33 -4.94 11.42 4.98
C LYS A 33 -4.85 12.66 5.88
N THR A 34 -4.72 12.46 7.19
CA THR A 34 -4.54 13.55 8.16
C THR A 34 -3.18 13.41 8.80
N ASP A 35 -2.25 14.28 8.40
CA ASP A 35 -0.92 14.28 8.99
C ASP A 35 -0.94 14.86 10.40
N SER A 36 -0.53 14.03 11.36
CA SER A 36 -0.35 14.43 12.76
C SER A 36 0.72 13.56 13.41
N VAL A 37 1.40 14.10 14.42
CA VAL A 37 2.41 13.36 15.19
C VAL A 37 1.82 12.09 15.81
N ALA A 38 0.59 12.15 16.30
CA ALA A 38 -0.11 10.99 16.86
C ALA A 38 -0.36 9.91 15.78
N ASN A 39 -0.82 10.30 14.59
CA ASN A 39 -1.05 9.36 13.49
C ASN A 39 0.25 8.74 12.98
N ARG A 40 1.33 9.53 12.84
CA ARG A 40 2.65 9.03 12.46
C ARG A 40 3.18 8.02 13.48
N ARG A 41 3.07 8.30 14.78
CA ARG A 41 3.44 7.35 15.86
C ARG A 41 2.59 6.07 15.81
N ASN A 42 1.29 6.19 15.54
CA ASN A 42 0.41 5.04 15.43
C ASN A 42 0.77 4.15 14.22
N ALA A 43 1.07 4.76 13.07
CA ALA A 43 1.54 4.05 11.89
C ALA A 43 2.90 3.38 12.14
N PHE A 44 3.84 4.09 12.78
CA PHE A 44 5.14 3.53 13.14
C PHE A 44 5.03 2.33 14.09
N ALA A 45 4.10 2.37 15.05
CA ALA A 45 3.86 1.22 15.94
C ALA A 45 3.42 -0.05 15.18
N LYS A 46 2.84 0.09 13.97
CA LYS A 46 2.40 -1.02 13.12
C LYS A 46 3.43 -1.42 12.06
N LEU A 47 4.13 -0.46 11.47
CA LEU A 47 5.07 -0.70 10.35
C LEU A 47 6.51 -0.91 10.80
N ARG A 48 6.90 -0.27 11.91
CA ARG A 48 8.28 -0.27 12.47
C ARG A 48 9.34 0.10 11.44
N ASP A 49 9.00 1.02 10.55
CA ASP A 49 9.81 1.41 9.40
C ASP A 49 9.53 2.87 9.07
N ASP A 50 10.54 3.72 9.28
CA ASP A 50 10.41 5.17 9.12
C ASP A 50 10.23 5.58 7.66
N ALA A 51 10.86 4.87 6.72
CA ALA A 51 10.73 5.16 5.30
C ALA A 51 9.30 4.87 4.81
N MET A 52 8.71 3.77 5.27
CA MET A 52 7.33 3.43 4.93
C MET A 52 6.32 4.36 5.58
N VAL A 53 6.57 4.80 6.81
CA VAL A 53 5.74 5.84 7.45
C VAL A 53 5.88 7.15 6.68
N ALA A 54 7.08 7.56 6.25
CA ALA A 54 7.25 8.74 5.44
C ALA A 54 6.42 8.65 4.14
N LYS A 55 6.64 7.61 3.31
CA LYS A 55 5.89 7.37 2.06
C LYS A 55 4.38 7.38 2.27
N LEU A 56 3.91 6.76 3.35
CA LEU A 56 2.49 6.68 3.66
C LEU A 56 1.86 8.07 3.86
N PHE A 57 2.54 9.00 4.54
CA PHE A 57 2.01 10.34 4.83
C PHE A 57 2.37 11.40 3.77
N THR A 58 3.47 11.22 3.02
CA THR A 58 3.90 12.18 1.99
C THR A 58 3.31 11.90 0.62
N GLU A 59 3.12 10.63 0.26
CA GLU A 59 2.65 10.23 -1.08
C GLU A 59 1.24 9.65 -1.01
N LEU A 60 1.04 8.57 -0.27
CA LEU A 60 -0.21 7.80 -0.32
C LEU A 60 -1.39 8.53 0.33
N GLY A 61 -1.18 9.16 1.48
CA GLY A 61 -2.21 9.91 2.21
C GLY A 61 -2.82 11.05 1.37
N PRO A 62 -1.98 11.96 0.83
CA PRO A 62 -2.43 13.03 -0.07
C PRO A 62 -3.07 12.48 -1.35
N PHE A 63 -2.48 11.46 -1.99
CA PHE A 63 -3.01 10.88 -3.22
C PHE A 63 -4.43 10.32 -3.05
N TYR A 64 -4.70 9.65 -1.93
CA TYR A 64 -6.01 9.04 -1.66
C TYR A 64 -6.97 9.95 -0.89
N LYS A 65 -6.65 11.23 -0.68
CA LYS A 65 -7.43 12.13 0.19
C LYS A 65 -8.92 12.09 -0.11
N ASP A 66 -9.30 12.17 -1.38
CA ASP A 66 -10.70 12.25 -1.82
C ASP A 66 -11.37 10.89 -2.04
N ARG A 67 -10.61 9.78 -2.04
CA ARG A 67 -11.16 8.43 -2.25
C ARG A 67 -11.78 7.87 -0.96
N PRO A 68 -13.08 7.51 -0.92
CA PRO A 68 -13.72 6.93 0.27
C PRO A 68 -13.45 5.42 0.38
N GLY A 69 -12.23 5.03 0.74
CA GLY A 69 -11.85 3.62 0.96
C GLY A 69 -11.53 2.85 -0.32
N GLY A 70 -11.29 1.53 -0.18
CA GLY A 70 -10.99 0.67 -1.33
C GLY A 70 -9.65 0.97 -2.02
N TYR A 71 -8.62 1.28 -1.24
CA TYR A 71 -7.30 1.67 -1.75
C TYR A 71 -6.48 0.51 -2.30
N ILE A 72 -6.91 -0.73 -2.04
CA ILE A 72 -6.24 -1.93 -2.54
C ILE A 72 -7.17 -2.77 -3.43
N ARG A 73 -6.61 -3.30 -4.51
CA ARG A 73 -7.26 -4.26 -5.40
C ARG A 73 -6.62 -5.63 -5.23
N ILE A 74 -7.46 -6.67 -5.09
CA ILE A 74 -7.04 -8.06 -4.96
C ILE A 74 -7.50 -8.80 -6.21
N LEU A 75 -6.56 -9.29 -7.01
CA LEU A 75 -6.81 -10.08 -8.23
C LEU A 75 -6.43 -11.53 -7.95
N LYS A 76 -7.33 -12.48 -8.25
CA LYS A 76 -7.01 -13.91 -8.11
C LYS A 76 -5.95 -14.29 -9.15
N ALA A 77 -4.91 -15.00 -8.73
CA ALA A 77 -3.74 -15.31 -9.54
C ALA A 77 -3.48 -16.83 -9.62
N GLY A 78 -4.56 -17.60 -9.79
CA GLY A 78 -4.52 -19.06 -9.89
C GLY A 78 -4.05 -19.74 -8.61
N PHE A 79 -3.40 -20.89 -8.77
CA PHE A 79 -2.85 -21.69 -7.68
C PHE A 79 -1.34 -21.78 -7.79
N ARG A 80 -0.65 -21.86 -6.66
CA ARG A 80 0.80 -22.06 -6.61
C ARG A 80 1.16 -23.50 -6.98
N THR A 81 2.20 -23.64 -7.80
CA THR A 81 2.77 -24.94 -8.16
C THR A 81 3.41 -25.58 -6.93
N GLY A 82 3.12 -26.87 -6.69
CA GLY A 82 3.63 -27.63 -5.55
C GLY A 82 2.57 -27.89 -4.48
N ASP A 83 1.99 -26.86 -3.90
CA ASP A 83 1.02 -26.98 -2.79
C ASP A 83 -0.42 -26.61 -3.17
N LYS A 84 -0.67 -26.25 -4.43
CA LYS A 84 -1.98 -25.80 -4.93
C LYS A 84 -2.61 -24.71 -4.05
N ALA A 85 -1.81 -23.87 -3.38
CA ALA A 85 -2.35 -22.79 -2.56
C ALA A 85 -2.98 -21.71 -3.46
N PRO A 86 -4.19 -21.19 -3.14
CA PRO A 86 -4.80 -20.13 -3.93
C PRO A 86 -3.99 -18.83 -3.79
N MET A 87 -3.59 -18.27 -4.92
CA MET A 87 -2.76 -17.07 -4.99
C MET A 87 -3.57 -15.84 -5.39
N ALA A 88 -3.07 -14.68 -5.02
CA ALA A 88 -3.61 -13.39 -5.40
C ALA A 88 -2.49 -12.36 -5.61
N ILE A 89 -2.73 -11.43 -6.51
CA ILE A 89 -1.97 -10.20 -6.67
C ILE A 89 -2.71 -9.11 -5.90
N VAL A 90 -2.00 -8.38 -5.05
CA VAL A 90 -2.51 -7.23 -4.30
C VAL A 90 -1.79 -6.00 -4.80
N GLN A 91 -2.54 -4.99 -5.22
CA GLN A 91 -1.99 -3.73 -5.73
C GLN A 91 -2.69 -2.52 -5.11
N LEU A 92 -1.97 -1.42 -5.01
CA LEU A 92 -2.55 -0.09 -4.76
C LEU A 92 -3.37 0.35 -5.99
N VAL A 93 -4.48 1.05 -5.77
CA VAL A 93 -5.42 1.39 -6.83
C VAL A 93 -5.09 2.76 -7.43
N ASP A 94 -4.77 2.80 -8.71
CA ASP A 94 -4.44 4.03 -9.48
C ASP A 94 -3.16 4.75 -9.02
N PHE A 95 -2.41 4.17 -8.07
CA PHE A 95 -1.14 4.71 -7.60
C PHE A 95 0.01 4.02 -8.33
N ASP A 96 0.87 4.82 -8.96
CA ASP A 96 2.09 4.38 -9.63
C ASP A 96 3.18 5.43 -9.34
N SER A 97 4.19 5.06 -8.55
CA SER A 97 5.30 5.96 -8.25
C SER A 97 6.22 6.19 -9.45
N SER A 98 6.26 5.27 -10.42
CA SER A 98 7.12 5.40 -11.60
C SER A 98 6.63 6.50 -12.54
N ALA A 99 5.33 6.77 -12.58
CA ALA A 99 4.74 7.87 -13.33
C ALA A 99 5.10 9.25 -12.73
N ASN A 100 5.25 9.34 -11.40
CA ASN A 100 5.60 10.59 -10.72
C ASN A 100 7.09 10.95 -10.86
N ALA A 101 7.98 9.96 -10.97
CA ALA A 101 9.41 10.23 -11.18
C ALA A 101 9.73 10.81 -12.57
N ALA A 102 8.88 10.55 -13.58
CA ALA A 102 9.09 11.01 -14.95
C ALA A 102 8.77 12.51 -15.15
N THR A 103 8.11 13.16 -14.19
CA THR A 103 7.69 14.58 -14.32
C THR A 103 8.76 15.57 -13.85
N GLU A 104 9.78 15.13 -13.11
CA GLU A 104 10.86 16.02 -12.61
C GLU A 104 12.04 16.19 -13.57
N THR A 105 12.14 15.42 -14.67
CA THR A 105 13.32 15.45 -15.56
C THR A 105 13.18 16.41 -16.76
N LYS A 106 12.12 17.21 -16.86
CA LYS A 106 11.88 18.07 -18.04
C LYS A 106 12.14 19.57 -17.86
N ASP A 107 12.49 20.02 -16.67
CA ASP A 107 12.75 21.44 -16.37
C ASP A 107 14.19 21.69 -15.89
N SER A 108 15.20 21.22 -16.63
CA SER A 108 16.61 21.61 -16.44
C SER A 108 17.36 21.67 -17.76
#